data_AF-A0A938CTE4-F1
#
_entry.id   AF-A0A938CTE4-F1
#
_cell.length_a   1.000
_cell.length_b   1.000
_cell.length_c   1.000
_cell.angle_alpha   90.00
_cell.angle_beta   90.00
_cell.angle_gamma   90.00
#
_symmetry.space_group_name_H-M   'P 1'
#
loop_
_entity.id
_entity.type
_entity.pdbx_description
1 polymer ?
#
loop_
_entity_poly.entity_id
_entity_poly.type
_entity_poly.pdbx_seq_one_letter_code
_entity_poly.pdbx_strand_id
1 'polypeptide(L)' 'MLNGAKSGRERCVKDYKTNVEELSKDEQRQWAKSLPPLALQWADDAEKKGYPARKMLTAYMDAMRAAKQPVLRDWDKQ' A
#
# COMPACT_ATOMS: atom_id res chain seq x y z
N MET A 1 16.10 7.78 -9.61
CA MET A 1 14.90 7.68 -8.76
C MET A 1 13.72 8.27 -9.53
N LEU A 2 12.57 7.59 -9.56
CA LEU A 2 11.42 7.93 -10.41
C LEU A 2 10.71 9.19 -9.89
N ASN A 3 11.04 10.36 -10.46
CA ASN A 3 10.41 11.65 -10.13
C ASN A 3 8.99 11.83 -10.71
N GLY A 4 8.42 10.80 -11.34
CA GLY A 4 7.13 10.87 -12.02
C GLY A 4 6.00 11.35 -11.10
N ALA A 5 5.97 10.89 -9.85
CA ALA A 5 4.96 11.34 -8.87
C ALA A 5 5.07 12.83 -8.56
N LYS A 6 6.29 13.37 -8.42
CA LYS A 6 6.53 14.80 -8.15
C LYS A 6 6.12 15.65 -9.35
N SER A 7 6.59 15.32 -10.54
CA SER A 7 6.26 16.05 -11.77
C SER A 7 4.78 15.96 -12.14
N GLY A 8 4.13 14.83 -11.82
CA GLY A 8 2.68 14.67 -11.95
C GLY A 8 1.91 15.60 -11.00
N ARG A 9 2.30 15.62 -9.72
CA ARG A 9 1.70 16.52 -8.71
C ARG A 9 1.81 17.99 -9.13
N GLU A 10 3.01 18.42 -9.54
CA GLU A 10 3.27 19.79 -9.98
C GLU A 10 2.36 20.19 -11.16
N ARG A 11 2.20 19.31 -12.14
CA ARG A 11 1.29 19.53 -13.28
C ARG A 11 -0.16 19.68 -12.83
N CYS A 12 -0.64 18.81 -11.94
CA CYS A 12 -2.03 18.86 -11.47
C CYS A 12 -2.35 20.16 -10.74
N VAL A 13 -1.45 20.62 -9.89
CA VAL A 13 -1.61 21.90 -9.19
C VAL A 13 -1.59 23.06 -10.19
N LYS A 14 -0.63 23.06 -11.13
CA LYS A 14 -0.46 24.16 -12.08
C LYS A 14 -1.64 24.28 -13.07
N ASP A 15 -1.96 23.18 -13.73
CA ASP A 15 -2.82 23.17 -14.92
C ASP A 15 -4.29 22.92 -14.54
N TYR A 16 -4.55 22.12 -13.50
CA TYR A 16 -5.90 21.73 -13.08
C TYR A 16 -6.32 22.32 -11.74
N LYS A 17 -5.48 23.16 -11.12
CA LYS A 17 -5.77 23.82 -9.82
C LYS A 17 -6.15 22.84 -8.71
N THR A 18 -5.59 21.64 -8.75
CA THR A 18 -5.86 20.61 -7.74
C THR A 18 -5.35 21.04 -6.36
N ASN A 19 -6.21 20.95 -5.34
CA ASN A 19 -5.81 21.09 -3.95
C ASN A 19 -5.15 19.78 -3.48
N VAL A 20 -4.00 19.90 -2.83
CA VAL A 20 -3.25 18.74 -2.34
C VAL A 20 -3.00 18.91 -0.85
N GLU A 21 -3.44 17.94 -0.08
CA GLU A 21 -3.19 17.86 1.35
C GLU A 21 -2.39 16.60 1.67
N GLU A 22 -1.53 16.70 2.69
CA GLU A 22 -0.72 15.58 3.16
C GLU A 22 -1.34 15.03 4.44
N LEU A 23 -1.77 13.76 4.39
CA LEU A 23 -2.27 13.07 5.57
C LEU A 23 -1.16 12.96 6.63
N SER A 24 -1.49 13.28 7.87
CA SER A 24 -0.65 12.99 9.03
C SER A 24 -0.40 11.48 9.16
N LYS A 25 0.58 11.10 9.99
CA LYS A 25 0.88 9.68 10.22
C LYS A 25 -0.30 8.93 10.86
N ASP A 26 -1.09 9.59 11.69
CA ASP A 26 -2.29 8.98 12.29
C ASP A 26 -3.40 8.79 11.27
N GLU A 27 -3.64 9.78 10.41
CA GLU A 27 -4.62 9.66 9.32
C GLU A 27 -4.20 8.58 8.32
N GLN A 28 -2.92 8.47 7.99
CA GLN A 28 -2.40 7.37 7.15
C GLN A 28 -2.65 6.00 7.79
N ARG A 29 -2.46 5.87 9.11
CA ARG A 29 -2.75 4.62 9.84
C ARG A 29 -4.25 4.31 9.84
N GLN A 30 -5.09 5.31 10.10
CA GLN A 30 -6.55 5.16 10.11
C GLN A 30 -7.06 4.74 8.74
N TRP A 31 -6.60 5.41 7.68
CA TRP A 31 -6.90 5.04 6.30
C TRP A 31 -6.45 3.61 5.99
N ALA A 32 -5.21 3.24 6.34
CA ALA A 32 -4.72 1.89 6.10
C ALA A 32 -5.59 0.84 6.80
N LYS A 33 -6.03 1.10 8.05
CA LYS A 33 -6.92 0.21 8.82
C LYS A 33 -8.36 0.18 8.31
N SER A 34 -8.87 1.26 7.71
CA SER A 34 -10.24 1.32 7.20
C SER A 34 -10.45 0.52 5.90
N LEU A 35 -9.36 0.15 5.23
CA LEU A 35 -9.45 -0.64 4.01
C LEU A 35 -9.96 -2.07 4.32
N PRO A 36 -10.75 -2.67 3.41
CA PRO A 36 -11.06 -4.09 3.47
C PRO A 36 -9.78 -4.95 3.33
N PRO A 37 -9.86 -6.28 3.54
CA PRO A 37 -8.72 -7.20 3.44
C PRO A 37 -8.24 -7.40 1.97
N LEU A 38 -7.90 -6.32 1.27
CA LEU A 38 -7.62 -6.29 -0.17
C LEU A 38 -6.46 -7.21 -0.56
N ALA A 39 -5.40 -7.24 0.24
CA ALA A 39 -4.23 -8.08 -0.02
C ALA A 39 -4.57 -9.57 0.14
N LEU A 40 -5.44 -9.92 1.08
CA LEU A 40 -5.93 -11.28 1.27
C LEU A 40 -6.85 -11.71 0.14
N GLN A 41 -7.76 -10.82 -0.29
CA GLN A 41 -8.63 -11.06 -1.46
C GLN A 41 -7.82 -11.31 -2.73
N TRP A 42 -6.80 -10.47 -2.97
CA TRP A 42 -5.86 -10.68 -4.08
C TRP A 42 -5.15 -12.04 -3.98
N ALA A 43 -4.67 -12.40 -2.80
CA ALA A 43 -3.99 -13.67 -2.58
C ALA A 43 -4.91 -14.86 -2.87
N ASP A 44 -6.17 -14.79 -2.44
CA ASP A 44 -7.18 -15.83 -2.70
C ASP A 44 -7.45 -15.99 -4.20
N ASP A 45 -7.56 -14.88 -4.93
CA ASP A 45 -7.77 -14.93 -6.38
C ASP A 45 -6.55 -15.43 -7.16
N ALA A 46 -5.35 -15.18 -6.65
CA ALA A 46 -4.12 -15.72 -7.22
C ALA A 46 -3.96 -17.22 -6.92
N GLU A 47 -4.40 -17.69 -5.75
CA GLU A 47 -4.40 -19.12 -5.40
C GLU A 47 -5.37 -19.93 -6.26
N LYS A 48 -6.55 -19.37 -6.58
CA LYS A 48 -7.47 -19.98 -7.57
C LYS A 48 -6.83 -20.17 -8.95
N LYS A 49 -5.78 -19.40 -9.27
CA LYS A 49 -5.01 -19.49 -10.51
C LYS A 49 -3.76 -20.38 -10.39
N GLY A 50 -3.56 -21.03 -9.24
CA GLY A 50 -2.46 -21.96 -8.99
C GLY A 50 -1.18 -21.31 -8.45
N TYR A 51 -1.21 -20.04 -8.06
CA TYR A 51 -0.05 -19.36 -7.47
C TYR A 51 -0.09 -19.43 -5.95
N PRO A 52 1.04 -19.71 -5.24
CA PRO A 52 1.09 -19.78 -3.77
C PRO A 52 1.12 -18.37 -3.14
N ALA A 53 0.09 -17.57 -3.39
CA ALA A 53 0.11 -16.14 -3.13
C ALA A 53 0.01 -15.80 -1.63
N ARG A 54 -0.69 -16.59 -0.80
CA ARG A 54 -0.68 -16.37 0.66
C ARG A 54 0.72 -16.52 1.23
N LYS A 55 1.43 -17.58 0.83
CA LYS A 55 2.82 -17.82 1.23
C LYS A 55 3.74 -16.68 0.81
N MET A 56 3.58 -16.19 -0.42
CA MET A 56 4.37 -15.05 -0.92
C MET A 56 4.08 -13.78 -0.12
N LEU A 57 2.81 -13.49 0.15
CA LEU A 57 2.39 -12.31 0.91
C LEU A 57 2.96 -12.34 2.33
N THR A 58 2.85 -13.46 3.04
CA THR A 58 3.45 -13.63 4.37
C THR A 58 4.96 -13.45 4.33
N ALA A 59 5.66 -14.09 3.39
CA ALA A 59 7.11 -13.96 3.28
C ALA A 59 7.57 -12.52 3.03
N TYR A 60 6.84 -11.77 2.19
CA TYR A 60 7.10 -10.35 1.94
C TYR A 60 6.90 -9.50 3.21
N MET A 61 5.80 -9.72 3.92
CA MET A 61 5.50 -8.99 5.16
C MET A 61 6.52 -9.31 6.26
N ASP A 62 6.95 -10.56 6.38
CA ASP A 62 7.99 -10.97 7.33
C ASP A 62 9.34 -10.33 7.00
N ALA A 63 9.72 -10.26 5.72
CA ALA A 63 10.93 -9.55 5.30
C ALA A 63 10.88 -8.07 5.67
N MET A 64 9.74 -7.39 5.48
CA MET A 64 9.57 -6.00 5.89
C MET A 64 9.67 -5.81 7.41
N ARG A 65 9.06 -6.72 8.20
CA ARG A 65 9.16 -6.71 9.67
C ARG A 65 10.59 -6.92 10.13
N ALA A 66 11.30 -7.90 9.57
CA ALA A 66 12.70 -8.17 9.88
C ALA A 66 13.61 -6.97 9.56
N ALA A 67 13.31 -6.26 8.46
CA ALA A 67 13.98 -5.03 8.07
C ALA A 67 13.49 -3.77 8.82
N LYS A 68 12.65 -3.93 9.87
CA LYS A 68 12.07 -2.85 10.70
C LYS A 68 11.42 -1.74 9.88
N GLN A 69 10.83 -2.10 8.74
CA GLN A 69 10.10 -1.12 7.92
C GLN A 69 8.88 -0.62 8.69
N PRO A 70 8.51 0.67 8.56
CA PRO A 70 7.37 1.26 9.25
C PRO A 70 6.05 0.86 8.55
N VAL A 71 5.76 -0.43 8.53
CA VAL A 71 4.55 -0.99 7.94
C VAL A 71 3.34 -0.50 8.74
N LEU A 72 2.39 0.16 8.07
CA LEU A 72 1.23 0.76 8.71
C LEU A 72 0.10 -0.25 9.02
N ARG A 73 0.11 -1.41 8.36
CA ARG A 73 -0.88 -2.49 8.49
C ARG A 73 -0.24 -3.84 8.17
N ASP A 74 -0.60 -4.88 8.94
CA ASP A 74 -0.21 -6.26 8.65
C ASP A 74 -1.09 -6.84 7.53
N TRP A 75 -0.72 -6.54 6.27
CA TRP A 75 -1.51 -6.89 5.08
C TRP A 75 -1.71 -8.39 4.85
N ASP A 76 -0.85 -9.24 5.39
CA ASP A 76 -0.97 -10.71 5.37
C ASP A 76 -1.92 -11.25 6.45
N LYS A 77 -2.38 -10.41 7.39
CA LYS A 77 -3.24 -10.80 8.52
C LYS A 77 -4.61 -10.13 8.51
N GLN A 78 -4.68 -8.92 7.95
CA GLN A 78 -5.84 -8.02 8.05
C GLN A 78 -6.19 -7.40 6.71
#